data_AF-A0A1V6ITI7-F1
#
_entry.id   AF-A0A1V6ITI7-F1
#
_cell.length_a   1.000
_cell.length_b   1.000
_cell.length_c   1.000
_cell.angle_alpha   90.00
_cell.angle_beta   90.00
_cell.angle_gamma   90.00
#
_symmetry.space_group_name_H-M   'P 1'
#
loop_
_entity.id
_entity.type
_entity.pdbx_description
1 polymer ?
#
loop_
_entity_poly.entity_id
_entity_poly.type
_entity_poly.pdbx_seq_one_letter_code
_entity_poly.pdbx_strand_id
1 'polypeptide(L)'
;MDSRYLKKTLTDEEIEIVHLSQNPDRALWSFWACKEAAYKVLKKSHLVDSFIPRRWSVRIRLPSAKHPASLGSESNILPRSIMGSYHQPHEGYVIISEREAVHVYLFLHLSYVHCVASDSLAALDSSIWGVNILSGKKDRQNNGSSSQARKRLARRLAAFLHISQNVIKIRRIKNGTELQPPIVSIGGMRSEIDLSLSHDGRFISYAFICGNGISRRSKTMNESEKQP
;
A
#
# COMPACT_ATOMS: atom_id res chain seq x y z
N MET A 1 -6.97 23.96 -4.04
CA MET A 1 -5.59 23.48 -3.77
C MET A 1 -4.59 24.54 -4.20
N ASP A 2 -3.46 24.69 -3.49
CA ASP A 2 -2.38 25.62 -3.88
C ASP A 2 -1.66 25.10 -5.14
N SER A 3 -1.64 25.91 -6.21
CA SER A 3 -1.02 25.57 -7.49
C SER A 3 0.48 25.30 -7.38
N ARG A 4 1.17 25.88 -6.39
CA ARG A 4 2.59 25.60 -6.11
C ARG A 4 2.79 24.20 -5.56
N TYR A 5 1.86 23.70 -4.76
CA TYR A 5 1.93 22.34 -4.22
C TYR A 5 1.74 21.30 -5.33
N LEU A 6 0.75 21.51 -6.22
CA LEU A 6 0.53 20.62 -7.37
C LEU A 6 1.76 20.56 -8.28
N LYS A 7 2.33 21.71 -8.64
CA LYS A 7 3.52 21.79 -9.49
C LYS A 7 4.76 21.15 -8.88
N LYS A 8 4.87 21.03 -7.55
CA LYS A 8 5.99 20.33 -6.90
C LYS A 8 5.82 18.81 -6.92
N THR A 9 4.58 18.34 -7.05
CA THR A 9 4.21 16.94 -6.82
C THR A 9 3.85 16.19 -8.10
N LEU A 10 3.15 16.85 -9.01
CA LEU A 10 2.57 16.26 -10.21
C LEU A 10 3.27 16.75 -11.47
N THR A 11 3.30 15.92 -12.51
CA THR A 11 3.68 16.34 -13.86
C THR A 11 2.61 17.26 -14.44
N ASP A 12 2.92 17.98 -15.51
CA ASP A 12 1.96 18.90 -16.13
C ASP A 12 0.74 18.13 -16.70
N GLU A 13 0.97 16.92 -17.27
CA GLU A 13 -0.08 15.99 -17.70
C GLU A 13 -0.98 15.54 -16.54
N GLU A 14 -0.40 15.17 -15.39
CA GLU A 14 -1.18 14.76 -14.21
C GLU A 14 -1.98 15.92 -13.62
N ILE A 15 -1.44 17.14 -13.65
CA ILE A 15 -2.16 18.35 -13.23
C ILE A 15 -3.38 18.58 -14.11
N GLU A 16 -3.25 18.42 -15.41
CA GLU A 16 -4.37 18.51 -16.34
C GLU A 16 -5.44 17.46 -16.02
N ILE A 17 -5.04 16.20 -15.82
CA ILE A 17 -5.98 15.13 -15.41
C ILE A 17 -6.70 15.48 -14.11
N VAL A 18 -5.99 15.99 -13.10
CA VAL A 18 -6.59 16.41 -11.81
C VAL A 18 -7.63 17.52 -12.02
N HIS A 19 -7.33 18.53 -12.84
CA HIS A 19 -8.26 19.62 -13.11
C HIS A 19 -9.50 19.17 -13.89
N LEU A 20 -9.35 18.21 -14.81
CA LEU A 20 -10.46 17.68 -15.61
C LEU A 20 -11.25 16.57 -14.88
N SER A 21 -10.75 16.08 -13.75
CA SER A 21 -11.37 15.02 -12.97
C SER A 21 -12.60 15.51 -12.22
N GLN A 22 -13.63 14.67 -12.14
CA GLN A 22 -14.82 14.98 -11.33
C GLN A 22 -14.55 15.05 -9.83
N ASN A 23 -13.55 14.30 -9.37
CA ASN A 23 -13.08 14.38 -8.00
C ASN A 23 -11.57 14.68 -8.01
N PRO A 24 -11.19 15.98 -8.10
CA PRO A 24 -9.80 16.40 -8.16
C PRO A 24 -8.97 15.92 -6.96
N ASP A 25 -9.56 15.91 -5.77
CA ASP A 25 -8.87 15.44 -4.56
C ASP A 25 -8.52 13.96 -4.66
N ARG A 26 -9.47 13.12 -5.08
CA ARG A 26 -9.21 11.69 -5.30
C ARG A 26 -8.16 11.47 -6.38
N ALA A 27 -8.20 12.24 -7.47
CA ALA A 27 -7.21 12.15 -8.55
C ALA A 27 -5.81 12.53 -8.07
N LEU A 28 -5.67 13.64 -7.33
CA LEU A 28 -4.40 14.02 -6.70
C LEU A 28 -3.86 12.90 -5.80
N TRP A 29 -4.70 12.42 -4.87
CA TRP A 29 -4.26 11.42 -3.90
C TRP A 29 -3.94 10.08 -4.55
N SER A 30 -4.54 9.78 -5.71
CA SER A 30 -4.17 8.64 -6.55
C SER A 30 -2.74 8.75 -7.07
N PHE A 31 -2.41 9.88 -7.71
CA PHE A 31 -1.06 10.11 -8.22
C PHE A 31 -0.03 10.15 -7.09
N TRP A 32 -0.34 10.83 -5.99
CA TRP A 32 0.52 10.85 -4.80
C TRP A 32 0.80 9.44 -4.28
N ALA A 33 -0.25 8.63 -4.09
CA ALA A 33 -0.13 7.28 -3.56
C ALA A 33 0.69 6.37 -4.47
N CYS A 34 0.52 6.46 -5.80
CA CYS A 34 1.32 5.71 -6.76
C CYS A 34 2.81 6.09 -6.67
N LYS A 35 3.13 7.38 -6.62
CA LYS A 35 4.53 7.86 -6.54
C LYS A 35 5.19 7.49 -5.22
N GLU A 36 4.48 7.63 -4.10
CA GLU A 36 4.93 7.18 -2.77
C GLU A 36 5.20 5.68 -2.74
N ALA A 37 4.30 4.87 -3.32
CA ALA A 37 4.47 3.43 -3.36
C ALA A 37 5.70 3.04 -4.21
N ALA A 38 5.86 3.66 -5.39
CA ALA A 38 7.04 3.45 -6.23
C ALA A 38 8.34 3.89 -5.53
N TYR A 39 8.31 4.98 -4.77
CA TYR A 39 9.49 5.46 -4.03
C TYR A 39 9.94 4.45 -2.99
N LYS A 40 8.98 3.83 -2.28
CA LYS A 40 9.30 2.80 -1.30
C LYS A 40 9.94 1.56 -1.94
N VAL A 41 9.53 1.17 -3.15
CA VAL A 41 10.18 0.10 -3.92
C VAL A 41 11.63 0.49 -4.23
N LEU A 42 11.83 1.64 -4.88
CA LEU A 42 13.17 2.08 -5.30
C LEU A 42 14.13 2.33 -4.12
N LYS A 43 13.61 2.88 -3.00
CA LYS A 43 14.40 3.12 -1.78
C LYS A 43 14.89 1.82 -1.15
N LYS A 44 14.09 0.74 -1.20
CA LYS A 44 14.50 -0.59 -0.71
C LYS A 44 15.53 -1.25 -1.62
N SER A 45 15.45 -1.02 -2.93
CA SER A 45 16.44 -1.51 -3.89
C SER A 45 17.71 -0.66 -3.95
N HIS A 46 17.85 0.34 -3.06
CA HIS A 46 18.96 1.30 -3.05
C HIS A 46 19.16 2.05 -4.37
N LEU A 47 18.09 2.17 -5.16
CA LEU A 47 18.11 2.76 -6.49
C LEU A 47 17.95 4.29 -6.44
N VAL A 48 17.39 4.84 -5.36
CA VAL A 48 17.18 6.29 -5.19
C VAL A 48 17.41 6.74 -3.76
N ASP A 49 17.97 7.94 -3.62
CA ASP A 49 18.13 8.60 -2.33
C ASP A 49 17.08 9.68 -2.07
N SER A 50 16.57 10.32 -3.13
CA SER A 50 15.65 11.45 -3.04
C SER A 50 14.30 11.14 -3.70
N PHE A 51 13.22 11.56 -3.05
CA PHE A 51 11.87 11.54 -3.64
C PHE A 51 11.61 12.88 -4.34
N ILE A 52 11.57 12.87 -5.67
CA ILE A 52 11.29 14.06 -6.51
C ILE A 52 10.05 13.77 -7.35
N PRO A 53 8.84 13.91 -6.78
CA PRO A 53 7.62 13.33 -7.36
C PRO A 53 7.28 13.92 -8.74
N ARG A 54 7.56 15.22 -8.96
CA ARG A 54 7.33 15.89 -10.25
C ARG A 54 8.05 15.22 -11.42
N ARG A 55 9.18 14.55 -11.19
CA ARG A 55 9.95 13.88 -12.25
C ARG A 55 9.42 12.51 -12.62
N TRP A 56 8.44 12.00 -11.88
CA TRP A 56 7.92 10.65 -12.03
C TRP A 56 6.53 10.73 -12.62
N SER A 57 6.26 9.96 -13.67
CA SER A 57 4.99 9.99 -14.40
C SER A 57 4.20 8.73 -14.09
N VAL A 58 2.97 8.90 -13.61
CA VAL A 58 2.05 7.79 -13.36
C VAL A 58 1.23 7.52 -14.61
N ARG A 59 1.30 6.28 -15.12
CA ARG A 59 0.47 5.79 -16.21
C ARG A 59 -0.58 4.85 -15.62
N ILE A 60 -1.78 5.39 -15.38
CA ILE A 60 -2.92 4.65 -14.84
C ILE A 60 -4.22 5.21 -15.40
N ARG A 61 -5.20 4.33 -15.65
CA ARG A 61 -6.54 4.75 -16.06
C ARG A 61 -7.42 4.94 -14.84
N LEU A 62 -7.67 6.20 -14.47
CA LEU A 62 -8.64 6.55 -13.43
C LEU A 62 -10.06 6.53 -14.00
N PRO A 63 -11.09 6.19 -13.22
CA PRO A 63 -12.49 6.26 -13.67
C PRO A 63 -12.84 7.68 -14.12
N SER A 64 -13.24 7.84 -15.39
CA SER A 64 -13.81 9.07 -15.91
C SER A 64 -15.33 8.98 -15.77
N ALA A 65 -15.91 9.62 -14.76
CA ALA A 65 -17.34 9.49 -14.46
C ALA A 65 -18.23 10.40 -15.34
N LYS A 66 -17.87 10.66 -16.60
CA LYS A 66 -18.76 11.36 -17.56
C LYS A 66 -19.94 10.51 -18.08
N HIS A 67 -20.35 9.47 -17.35
CA HIS A 67 -21.66 8.85 -17.49
C HIS A 67 -22.31 8.69 -16.12
N PRO A 68 -23.58 9.10 -15.95
CA PRO A 68 -24.33 8.78 -14.75
C PRO A 68 -24.57 7.27 -14.74
N ALA A 69 -23.83 6.56 -13.88
CA ALA A 69 -24.26 5.24 -13.48
C ALA A 69 -25.56 5.41 -12.69
N SER A 70 -26.62 4.85 -13.24
CA SER A 70 -27.97 4.79 -12.70
C SER A 70 -27.95 4.55 -11.20
N LEU A 71 -28.65 5.43 -10.49
CA LEU A 71 -28.97 5.32 -9.08
C LEU A 71 -29.62 3.94 -8.82
N GLY A 72 -28.86 3.04 -8.19
CA GLY A 72 -29.31 1.71 -7.80
C GLY A 72 -29.03 1.47 -6.33
N SER A 73 -30.01 1.79 -5.49
CA SER A 73 -30.27 1.17 -4.19
C SER A 73 -29.14 1.20 -3.14
N GLU A 74 -29.18 2.22 -2.28
CA GLU A 74 -28.69 2.08 -0.90
C GLU A 74 -29.46 0.96 -0.19
N SER A 75 -28.75 -0.04 0.33
CA SER A 75 -29.29 -0.92 1.36
C SER A 75 -28.31 -1.01 2.53
N ASN A 76 -28.76 -0.49 3.66
CA ASN A 76 -28.17 -0.62 4.99
C ASN A 76 -27.84 -2.09 5.32
N ILE A 77 -26.55 -2.45 5.39
CA ILE A 77 -26.09 -3.67 6.04
C ILE A 77 -24.88 -3.36 6.94
N LEU A 78 -25.03 -3.79 8.19
CA LEU A 78 -24.18 -3.75 9.41
C LEU A 78 -22.64 -3.79 9.28
N PRO A 79 -21.88 -3.37 10.33
CA PRO A 79 -20.42 -3.33 10.37
C PRO A 79 -19.83 -4.74 10.54
N ARG A 80 -19.82 -5.51 9.46
CA ARG A 80 -19.07 -6.77 9.36
C ARG A 80 -17.63 -6.42 8.97
N SER A 81 -16.66 -6.96 9.71
CA SER A 81 -15.23 -7.00 9.40
C SER A 81 -14.92 -6.70 7.92
N ILE A 82 -14.42 -5.49 7.62
CA ILE A 82 -14.08 -5.01 6.26
C ILE A 82 -12.89 -5.83 5.75
N MET A 83 -13.18 -7.03 5.27
CA MET A 83 -12.30 -7.91 4.55
C MET A 83 -12.92 -8.03 3.16
N GLY A 84 -12.44 -7.22 2.21
CA GLY A 84 -12.54 -7.50 0.78
C GLY A 84 -13.92 -7.51 0.12
N SER A 85 -14.68 -6.42 0.17
CA SER A 85 -15.57 -6.12 -0.97
C SER A 85 -14.71 -5.48 -2.05
N TYR A 86 -14.06 -6.33 -2.86
CA TYR A 86 -13.07 -5.95 -3.87
C TYR A 86 -13.74 -5.22 -5.04
N HIS A 87 -13.52 -3.91 -5.16
CA HIS A 87 -13.36 -3.36 -6.50
C HIS A 87 -12.01 -3.86 -7.03
N GLN A 88 -11.99 -4.35 -8.28
CA GLN A 88 -10.73 -4.69 -8.95
C GLN A 88 -9.78 -3.48 -8.89
N PRO A 89 -8.49 -3.68 -8.59
CA PRO A 89 -7.54 -2.57 -8.60
C PRO A 89 -7.46 -1.95 -9.99
N HIS A 90 -7.19 -0.66 -10.03
CA HIS A 90 -6.67 -0.03 -11.23
C HIS A 90 -5.20 -0.40 -11.34
N GLU A 91 -4.87 -1.17 -12.38
CA GLU A 91 -3.48 -1.46 -12.73
C GLU A 91 -2.86 -0.28 -13.47
N GLY A 92 -1.60 -0.02 -13.16
CA GLY A 92 -0.79 0.98 -13.84
C GLY A 92 0.67 0.81 -13.52
N TYR A 93 1.46 1.82 -13.88
CA TYR A 93 2.88 1.85 -13.59
C TYR A 93 3.37 3.28 -13.40
N VAL A 94 4.48 3.43 -12.67
CA VAL A 94 5.20 4.69 -12.51
C VAL A 94 6.46 4.63 -13.35
N ILE A 95 6.61 5.59 -14.25
CA ILE A 95 7.81 5.80 -15.07
C ILE A 95 8.74 6.74 -14.31
N ILE A 96 9.99 6.32 -14.16
CA ILE A 96 11.10 7.12 -13.66
C ILE A 96 12.15 7.14 -14.77
N SER A 97 12.67 8.31 -15.13
CA SER A 97 13.67 8.45 -16.20
C SER A 97 14.82 7.46 -16.03
N GLU A 98 15.18 6.78 -17.13
CA GLU A 98 16.30 5.83 -17.23
C GLU A 98 16.20 4.61 -16.29
N ARG A 99 14.99 4.25 -15.86
CA ARG A 99 14.73 3.11 -14.98
C ARG A 99 13.59 2.26 -15.50
N GLU A 100 13.59 1.01 -15.07
CA GLU A 100 12.43 0.15 -15.23
C GLU A 100 11.21 0.75 -14.51
N ALA A 101 10.05 0.59 -15.14
CA ALA A 101 8.81 1.08 -14.58
C ALA A 101 8.45 0.26 -13.33
N VAL A 102 7.89 0.92 -12.32
CA VAL A 102 7.37 0.24 -11.12
C VAL A 102 5.88 -0.01 -11.30
N HIS A 103 5.46 -1.27 -11.23
CA HIS A 103 4.06 -1.66 -11.34
C HIS A 103 3.27 -1.26 -10.11
N VAL A 104 2.02 -0.85 -10.28
CA VAL A 104 1.14 -0.43 -9.18
C VAL A 104 -0.27 -1.00 -9.29
N TYR A 105 -0.84 -1.33 -8.14
CA TYR A 105 -2.27 -1.56 -7.95
C TYR A 105 -2.86 -0.46 -7.08
N LEU A 106 -3.77 0.31 -7.67
CA LEU A 106 -4.46 1.41 -7.02
C LEU A 106 -5.90 1.02 -6.68
N PHE A 107 -6.25 1.16 -5.41
CA PHE A 107 -7.55 0.91 -4.86
C PHE A 107 -8.21 2.23 -4.46
N LEU A 108 -9.38 2.50 -5.05
CA LEU A 108 -10.17 3.68 -4.77
C LEU A 108 -11.31 3.32 -3.84
N HIS A 109 -11.35 3.95 -2.68
CA HIS A 109 -12.46 3.85 -1.75
C HIS A 109 -13.12 5.23 -1.57
N LEU A 110 -14.35 5.25 -1.05
CA LEU A 110 -15.06 6.51 -0.79
C LEU A 110 -14.33 7.42 0.21
N SER A 111 -13.56 6.83 1.13
CA SER A 111 -12.90 7.54 2.23
C SER A 111 -11.37 7.47 2.23
N TYR A 112 -10.76 6.72 1.31
CA TYR A 112 -9.31 6.59 1.22
C TYR A 112 -8.86 6.15 -0.17
N VAL A 113 -7.58 6.38 -0.47
CA VAL A 113 -6.87 5.80 -1.60
C VAL A 113 -5.78 4.89 -1.05
N HIS A 114 -5.62 3.70 -1.63
CA HIS A 114 -4.55 2.78 -1.27
C HIS A 114 -3.80 2.35 -2.53
N CYS A 115 -2.48 2.33 -2.46
CA CYS A 115 -1.65 1.86 -3.56
C CYS A 115 -0.64 0.84 -3.03
N VAL A 116 -0.47 -0.25 -3.76
CA VAL A 116 0.60 -1.24 -3.60
C VAL A 116 1.47 -1.18 -4.86
N ALA A 117 2.77 -1.40 -4.72
CA ALA A 117 3.72 -1.33 -5.83
C ALA A 117 4.81 -2.40 -5.72
N SER A 118 5.33 -2.83 -6.86
CA SER A 118 6.49 -3.72 -6.97
C SER A 118 7.19 -3.49 -8.31
N ASP A 119 8.48 -3.78 -8.35
CA ASP A 119 9.30 -3.91 -9.55
C ASP A 119 8.94 -5.12 -10.44
N SER A 120 8.11 -6.04 -9.94
CA SER A 120 7.63 -7.19 -10.71
C SER A 120 6.11 -7.35 -10.59
N LEU A 121 5.44 -7.49 -11.73
CA LEU A 121 3.99 -7.77 -11.75
C LEU A 121 3.66 -9.08 -11.01
N ALA A 122 4.48 -10.13 -11.15
CA ALA A 122 4.27 -11.39 -10.45
C ALA A 122 4.39 -11.26 -8.92
N ALA A 123 5.31 -10.40 -8.45
CA ALA A 123 5.43 -10.10 -7.02
C ALA A 123 4.25 -9.25 -6.53
N LEU A 124 3.75 -8.32 -7.37
CA LEU A 124 2.56 -7.54 -7.07
C LEU A 124 1.30 -8.41 -6.98
N ASP A 125 1.13 -9.36 -7.91
CA ASP A 125 0.02 -10.34 -7.94
C ASP A 125 0.00 -11.27 -6.73
N SER A 126 1.19 -11.66 -6.27
CA SER A 126 1.34 -12.51 -5.08
C SER A 126 1.33 -11.72 -3.77
N SER A 127 1.24 -10.39 -3.83
CA SER A 127 1.26 -9.54 -2.65
C SER A 127 0.00 -9.68 -1.79
N ILE A 128 0.20 -9.68 -0.48
CA ILE A 128 -0.88 -9.69 0.50
C ILE A 128 -0.90 -8.32 1.16
N TRP A 129 -2.05 -7.65 1.11
CA TRP A 129 -2.22 -6.31 1.65
C TRP A 129 -3.51 -6.19 2.46
N GLY A 130 -3.65 -5.06 3.15
CA GLY A 130 -4.84 -4.75 3.92
C GLY A 130 -4.88 -3.30 4.39
N VAL A 131 -6.09 -2.79 4.56
CA VAL A 131 -6.36 -1.47 5.14
C VAL A 131 -7.23 -1.67 6.38
N ASN A 132 -6.84 -1.04 7.48
CA ASN A 132 -7.60 -1.03 8.73
C ASN A 132 -7.98 0.41 9.10
N ILE A 133 -9.23 0.57 9.55
CA ILE A 133 -9.73 1.83 10.09
C ILE A 133 -9.73 1.71 11.61
N LEU A 134 -9.10 2.66 12.28
CA LEU A 134 -9.12 2.74 13.74
C LEU A 134 -10.43 3.39 14.22
N SER A 135 -11.15 2.71 15.12
CA SER A 135 -12.32 3.28 15.80
C SER A 135 -11.88 4.28 16.87
N GLY A 136 -12.51 5.45 16.93
CA GLY A 136 -12.03 6.58 17.71
C GLY A 136 -12.58 6.65 19.14
N LYS A 137 -11.67 6.69 20.13
CA LYS A 137 -11.58 7.66 21.26
C LYS A 137 -10.23 7.40 21.97
N LYS A 138 -9.34 8.42 21.99
CA LYS A 138 -7.89 8.41 22.37
C LYS A 138 -7.03 7.64 21.34
N ASP A 139 -6.17 8.26 20.53
CA ASP A 139 -5.08 9.15 20.89
C ASP A 139 -4.93 10.29 19.87
N ARG A 140 -5.12 11.53 20.32
CA ARG A 140 -4.65 12.73 19.59
C ARG A 140 -3.12 12.89 19.64
N GLN A 141 -2.39 11.84 20.02
CA GLN A 141 -0.93 11.77 19.93
C GLN A 141 -0.56 10.84 18.79
N ASN A 142 0.04 11.43 17.76
CA ASN A 142 0.59 10.81 16.55
C ASN A 142 1.65 9.71 16.83
N ASN A 143 2.02 9.47 18.10
CA ASN A 143 3.07 8.55 18.53
C ASN A 143 2.67 7.07 18.45
N GLY A 144 1.39 6.74 18.25
CA GLY A 144 0.88 5.36 18.24
C GLY A 144 0.72 4.73 16.85
N SER A 145 0.50 5.51 15.78
CA SER A 145 0.01 4.99 14.49
C SER A 145 0.98 3.99 13.83
N SER A 146 2.28 4.30 13.83
CA SER A 146 3.30 3.37 13.33
C SER A 146 3.41 2.09 14.18
N SER A 147 3.22 2.19 15.50
CA SER A 147 3.21 1.03 16.39
C SER A 147 1.98 0.15 16.13
N GLN A 148 0.81 0.76 15.95
CA GLN A 148 -0.43 0.06 15.61
C GLN A 148 -0.34 -0.60 14.23
N ALA A 149 0.25 0.06 13.23
CA ALA A 149 0.48 -0.52 11.91
C ALA A 149 1.33 -1.78 11.98
N ARG A 150 2.45 -1.71 12.71
CA ARG A 150 3.32 -2.87 12.96
C ARG A 150 2.59 -3.97 13.73
N LYS A 151 1.79 -3.64 14.75
CA LYS A 151 1.02 -4.62 15.52
C LYS A 151 -0.03 -5.33 14.65
N ARG A 152 -0.71 -4.61 13.76
CA ARG A 152 -1.69 -5.16 12.82
C ARG A 152 -1.02 -6.08 11.80
N LEU A 153 0.08 -5.62 11.19
CA LEU A 153 0.86 -6.46 10.27
C LEU A 153 1.44 -7.69 10.96
N ALA A 154 2.01 -7.57 12.17
CA ALA A 154 2.53 -8.72 12.91
C ALA A 154 1.44 -9.77 13.20
N ARG A 155 0.22 -9.34 13.55
CA ARG A 155 -0.92 -10.26 13.67
C ARG A 155 -1.29 -10.94 12.36
N ARG A 156 -1.31 -10.19 11.26
CA ARG A 156 -1.60 -10.76 9.94
C ARG A 156 -0.54 -11.79 9.52
N LEU A 157 0.74 -11.49 9.74
CA LEU A 157 1.85 -12.41 9.48
C LEU A 157 1.77 -13.66 10.37
N ALA A 158 1.45 -13.50 11.66
CA ALA A 158 1.27 -14.63 12.58
C ALA A 158 0.20 -15.60 12.08
N ALA A 159 -0.96 -15.05 11.69
CA ALA A 159 -2.05 -15.85 11.12
C ALA A 159 -1.67 -16.49 9.78
N PHE A 160 -0.99 -15.76 8.90
CA PHE A 160 -0.59 -16.25 7.58
C PHE A 160 0.48 -17.35 7.65
N LEU A 161 1.41 -17.26 8.60
CA LEU A 161 2.52 -18.21 8.76
C LEU A 161 2.20 -19.33 9.76
N HIS A 162 1.04 -19.30 10.41
CA HIS A 162 0.66 -20.23 11.48
C HIS A 162 1.69 -20.28 12.63
N ILE A 163 2.21 -19.11 13.03
CA ILE A 163 3.17 -18.97 14.14
C ILE A 163 2.68 -17.97 15.18
N SER A 164 3.27 -18.03 16.39
CA SER A 164 2.99 -17.05 17.43
C SER A 164 3.39 -15.63 17.03
N GLN A 165 2.53 -14.65 17.29
CA GLN A 165 2.87 -13.23 17.08
C GLN A 165 4.11 -12.80 17.88
N ASN A 166 4.39 -13.43 19.02
CA ASN A 166 5.48 -13.05 19.92
C ASN A 166 6.87 -13.22 19.28
N VAL A 167 6.99 -14.17 18.34
CA VAL A 167 8.25 -14.43 17.64
C VAL A 167 8.47 -13.48 16.46
N ILE A 168 7.47 -12.67 16.09
CA ILE A 168 7.53 -11.71 14.99
C ILE A 168 7.89 -10.33 15.53
N LYS A 169 8.97 -9.74 15.01
CA LYS A 169 9.36 -8.35 15.32
C LYS A 169 9.48 -7.56 14.02
N ILE A 170 8.82 -6.40 13.97
CA ILE A 170 8.92 -5.45 12.85
C ILE A 170 9.62 -4.19 13.35
N ARG A 171 10.79 -3.88 12.77
CA ARG A 171 11.67 -2.80 13.22
C ARG A 171 12.11 -1.94 12.04
N ARG A 172 12.36 -0.65 12.30
CA ARG A 172 13.09 0.22 11.37
C ARG A 172 14.46 0.45 11.97
N ILE A 173 15.49 0.30 11.16
CA ILE A 173 16.87 0.59 11.56
C ILE A 173 17.14 2.07 11.23
N LYS A 174 17.83 2.78 12.11
CA LYS A 174 18.27 4.15 11.84
C LYS A 174 19.64 4.09 11.16
N ASN A 175 19.80 4.78 10.04
CA ASN A 175 21.08 4.99 9.38
C ASN A 175 21.34 6.50 9.32
N GLY A 176 22.30 6.98 10.11
CA GLY A 176 22.50 8.41 10.34
C GLY A 176 21.25 9.06 10.95
N THR A 177 20.67 10.03 10.25
CA THR A 177 19.42 10.72 10.65
C THR A 177 18.17 10.05 10.07
N GLU A 178 18.30 9.16 9.09
CA GLU A 178 17.20 8.58 8.33
C GLU A 178 16.75 7.23 8.92
N LEU A 179 15.44 7.04 9.04
CA LEU A 179 14.87 5.73 9.37
C LEU A 179 14.70 4.91 8.09
N GLN A 180 15.38 3.77 8.01
CA GLN A 180 15.28 2.85 6.88
C GLN A 180 13.91 2.17 6.80
N PRO A 181 13.57 1.58 5.64
CA PRO A 181 12.37 0.77 5.49
C PRO A 181 12.24 -0.29 6.60
N PRO A 182 11.01 -0.61 7.03
CA PRO A 182 10.79 -1.59 8.08
C PRO A 182 11.18 -3.01 7.62
N ILE A 183 11.85 -3.74 8.50
CA ILE A 183 12.24 -5.13 8.31
C ILE A 183 11.50 -6.03 9.30
N VAL A 184 11.31 -7.29 8.93
CA VAL A 184 10.74 -8.31 9.82
C VAL A 184 11.79 -9.35 10.21
N SER A 185 11.80 -9.70 11.49
CA SER A 185 12.51 -10.86 12.00
C SER A 185 11.53 -11.85 12.65
N ILE A 186 11.82 -13.13 12.49
CA ILE A 186 11.05 -14.25 13.03
C ILE A 186 12.01 -15.11 13.86
N GLY A 187 11.69 -15.30 15.15
CA GLY A 187 12.56 -16.07 16.06
C GLY A 187 13.96 -15.45 16.22
N GLY A 188 14.09 -14.12 16.04
CA GLY A 188 15.37 -13.42 16.11
C GLY A 188 16.13 -13.32 14.78
N MET A 189 15.79 -14.14 13.78
CA MET A 189 16.45 -14.10 12.47
C MET A 189 15.72 -13.18 11.50
N ARG A 190 16.47 -12.44 10.67
CA ARG A 190 15.87 -11.64 9.58
C ARG A 190 15.13 -12.58 8.61
N SER A 191 13.91 -12.21 8.26
CA SER A 191 13.08 -12.97 7.32
C SER A 191 13.20 -12.39 5.90
N GLU A 192 12.98 -13.23 4.89
CA GLU A 192 12.87 -12.86 3.47
C GLU A 192 11.54 -12.17 3.12
N ILE A 193 10.64 -11.98 4.10
CA ILE A 193 9.40 -11.24 3.87
C ILE A 193 9.73 -9.77 3.68
N ASP A 194 9.42 -9.24 2.49
CA ASP A 194 9.42 -7.81 2.26
C ASP A 194 8.05 -7.22 2.61
N LEU A 195 8.04 -6.03 3.22
CA LEU A 195 6.81 -5.40 3.70
C LEU A 195 6.82 -3.89 3.55
N SER A 196 5.64 -3.32 3.39
CA SER A 196 5.41 -1.88 3.37
C SER A 196 4.30 -1.52 4.34
N LEU A 197 4.43 -0.36 4.98
CA LEU A 197 3.44 0.20 5.90
C LEU A 197 3.11 1.63 5.48
N SER A 198 1.85 2.01 5.64
CA SER A 198 1.41 3.40 5.52
C SER A 198 0.38 3.73 6.59
N HIS A 199 0.23 5.00 6.91
CA HIS A 199 -0.88 5.49 7.72
C HIS A 199 -1.25 6.91 7.30
N ASP A 200 -2.52 7.24 7.41
CA ASP A 200 -3.03 8.60 7.25
C ASP A 200 -4.27 8.78 8.14
N GLY A 201 -4.20 9.74 9.06
CA GLY A 201 -5.21 9.93 10.10
C GLY A 201 -5.58 8.62 10.81
N ARG A 202 -6.82 8.16 10.64
CA ARG A 202 -7.36 6.92 11.24
C ARG A 202 -7.10 5.65 10.41
N PHE A 203 -6.54 5.80 9.21
CA PHE A 203 -6.30 4.70 8.29
C PHE A 203 -4.89 4.18 8.45
N ILE A 204 -4.76 2.87 8.48
CA ILE A 204 -3.49 2.15 8.50
C ILE A 204 -3.53 1.14 7.37
N SER A 205 -2.44 1.01 6.62
CA SER A 205 -2.31 -0.03 5.62
C SER A 205 -1.00 -0.79 5.76
N TYR A 206 -1.03 -2.02 5.26
CA TYR A 206 0.14 -2.87 5.12
C TYR A 206 0.10 -3.61 3.79
N ALA A 207 1.28 -3.97 3.29
CA ALA A 207 1.47 -4.93 2.22
C ALA A 207 2.70 -5.78 2.54
N PHE A 208 2.70 -7.05 2.14
CA PHE A 208 3.88 -7.90 2.21
C PHE A 208 3.90 -8.94 1.10
N ILE A 209 5.11 -9.34 0.73
CA ILE A 209 5.41 -10.46 -0.18
C ILE A 209 6.36 -11.42 0.54
N CYS A 210 6.23 -12.70 0.24
CA CYS A 210 7.11 -13.72 0.80
C CYS A 210 8.21 -14.07 -0.19
N GLY A 211 9.45 -14.18 0.30
CA GLY A 211 10.52 -14.83 -0.46
C GLY A 211 10.13 -16.25 -0.87
N ASN A 212 10.75 -16.74 -1.94
CA ASN A 212 10.43 -18.03 -2.57
C ASN A 212 10.46 -19.21 -1.58
N GLY A 213 11.29 -19.18 -0.53
CA GLY A 213 11.36 -20.23 0.48
C GLY A 213 10.17 -20.29 1.45
N ILE A 214 9.52 -19.15 1.71
CA ILE A 214 8.43 -19.04 2.71
C ILE A 214 7.07 -19.37 2.06
N SER A 215 6.86 -18.96 0.81
CA SER A 215 5.64 -19.25 0.05
C SER A 215 5.37 -20.76 -0.07
N ARG A 216 6.42 -21.58 -0.28
CA ARG A 216 6.30 -23.04 -0.38
C ARG A 216 5.81 -23.70 0.91
N ARG A 217 6.31 -23.28 2.09
CA ARG A 217 5.88 -23.84 3.39
C ARG A 217 4.40 -23.56 3.70
N SER A 218 3.91 -22.38 3.33
CA SER A 218 2.49 -22.02 3.50
C SER A 218 1.55 -22.83 2.58
N LYS A 219 2.00 -23.15 1.35
CA LYS A 219 1.24 -24.00 0.42
C LYS A 219 1.17 -25.45 0.90
N THR A 220 2.30 -26.02 1.34
CA THR A 220 2.34 -27.40 1.84
C THR A 220 1.48 -27.63 3.08
N MET A 221 1.38 -26.64 3.99
CA MET A 221 0.52 -26.76 5.18
C MET A 221 -0.98 -26.72 4.83
N ASN A 222 -1.39 -25.92 3.84
CA ASN A 222 -2.78 -25.87 3.36
C ASN A 222 -3.19 -27.13 2.57
N GLU A 223 -2.25 -27.85 1.97
CA GLU A 223 -2.54 -29.11 1.27
C GLU A 223 -2.60 -30.31 2.24
N SER A 224 -1.84 -30.29 3.34
CA SER A 224 -1.88 -31.35 4.37
C SER A 224 -3.15 -31.34 5.25
N GLU A 225 -3.94 -30.25 5.25
CA GLU A 225 -5.24 -30.20 5.95
C GLU A 225 -6.43 -30.56 5.03
N LYS A 226 -6.18 -31.02 3.80
CA LYS A 226 -7.20 -31.41 2.82
C LYS A 226 -7.20 -32.90 2.45
N GLN A 227 -6.81 -33.78 3.37
CA GLN A 227 -7.08 -35.22 3.21
C GLN A 227 -8.09 -35.69 4.27
N PRO A 228 -9.17 -36.38 3.88
CA PRO A 228 -10.19 -36.89 4.78
C PRO A 228 -9.67 -38.03 5.68
#